data_AF-A0A2Z4USP9-F1
#
_entry.id   AF-A0A2Z4USP9-F1
#
_cell.length_a   1.000
_cell.length_b   1.000
_cell.length_c   1.000
_cell.angle_alpha   90.00
_cell.angle_beta   90.00
_cell.angle_gamma   90.00
#
_symmetry.space_group_name_H-M   'P 1'
#
loop_
_entity.id
_entity.type
_entity.pdbx_description
1 polymer ?
#
loop_
_entity_poly.entity_id
_entity_poly.type
_entity_poly.pdbx_seq_one_letter_code
_entity_poly.pdbx_strand_id
1 'polypeptide(L)' 'MTARPSDEPHRTATSLELFFDLRFVVAVAQAGAELVHALTEGKMVAGIASYLTVFSGI' A
#
# COMPACT_ATOMS: atom_id res chain seq x y z
N MET A 1 -9.67 -6.84 -13.85
CA MET A 1 -9.51 -5.42 -14.21
C MET A 1 -8.34 -5.32 -15.17
N THR A 2 -8.52 -4.64 -16.30
CA THR A 2 -7.43 -4.41 -17.26
C THR A 2 -6.81 -3.06 -16.95
N ALA A 3 -5.49 -3.01 -16.75
CA ALA A 3 -4.80 -1.75 -16.48
C ALA A 3 -4.90 -0.82 -17.69
N ARG A 4 -5.20 0.45 -17.44
CA ARG A 4 -5.23 1.48 -18.48
C ARG A 4 -3.79 1.91 -18.83
N PRO A 5 -3.46 2.18 -20.10
CA PRO A 5 -2.15 2.69 -20.51
C PRO A 5 -1.74 3.92 -19.71
N SER A 6 -0.46 4.00 -19.35
CA SER A 6 0.09 5.05 -18.48
C SER A 6 0.72 6.22 -19.24
N ASP A 7 0.75 6.15 -20.57
CA ASP A 7 1.50 7.02 -21.49
C ASP A 7 0.66 8.12 -22.17
N GLU A 8 -0.60 8.28 -21.79
CA GLU A 8 -1.47 9.35 -22.32
C GLU A 8 -1.12 10.71 -21.68
N PRO A 9 -0.74 11.73 -22.48
CA PRO A 9 -0.42 13.06 -21.98
C PRO A 9 -1.67 13.78 -21.44
N HIS A 10 -1.52 14.53 -20.33
CA HIS A 10 -2.58 15.31 -19.68
C HIS A 10 -3.80 14.51 -19.19
N ARG A 11 -3.63 13.22 -18.90
CA ARG A 11 -4.69 12.39 -18.30
C ARG A 11 -5.09 12.90 -16.91
N THR A 12 -6.39 13.13 -16.72
CA THR A 12 -7.00 13.26 -15.39
C THR A 12 -7.32 11.87 -14.83
N ALA A 13 -7.05 11.66 -13.54
CA ALA A 13 -7.37 10.40 -12.86
C ALA A 13 -8.88 10.16 -12.86
N THR A 14 -9.29 8.92 -13.13
CA THR A 14 -10.70 8.54 -12.99
C THR A 14 -11.04 8.29 -11.52
N SER A 15 -12.33 8.36 -11.15
CA SER A 15 -12.77 8.02 -9.79
C SER A 15 -12.37 6.59 -9.36
N LEU A 16 -12.29 5.67 -10.32
CA LEU A 16 -11.86 4.29 -10.07
C LEU A 16 -10.36 4.20 -9.77
N GLU A 17 -9.54 4.97 -10.49
CA GLU A 17 -8.09 5.01 -10.26
C GLU A 17 -7.77 5.63 -8.89
N LEU A 18 -8.47 6.71 -8.52
CA LEU A 18 -8.36 7.32 -7.20
C LEU A 18 -8.82 6.37 -6.09
N PHE A 19 -9.91 5.62 -6.31
CA PHE A 19 -10.37 4.62 -5.35
C PHE A 19 -9.37 3.48 -5.17
N PHE A 20 -8.76 3.02 -6.27
CA PHE A 20 -7.73 2.00 -6.23
C PHE A 20 -6.49 2.48 -5.45
N ASP A 21 -6.02 3.70 -5.73
CA ASP A 21 -4.90 4.32 -5.01
C ASP A 21 -5.21 4.47 -3.51
N LEU A 22 -6.41 4.97 -3.19
CA LEU A 22 -6.87 5.11 -1.81
C LEU A 22 -6.89 3.77 -1.07
N ARG A 23 -7.41 2.70 -1.69
CA ARG A 23 -7.44 1.38 -1.05
C ARG A 23 -6.03 0.89 -0.72
N PHE A 24 -5.09 1.08 -1.64
CA PHE A 24 -3.70 0.71 -1.43
C PHE A 24 -3.09 1.50 -0.26
N VAL A 25 -3.28 2.82 -0.23
CA VAL A 25 -2.83 3.68 0.87
C VAL A 25 -3.43 3.26 2.21
N VAL A 26 -4.72 2.92 2.25
CA VAL A 26 -5.38 2.42 3.47
C VAL A 26 -4.75 1.11 3.96
N ALA A 27 -4.47 0.16 3.05
CA ALA A 27 -3.82 -1.10 3.43
C ALA A 27 -2.41 -0.89 4.00
N VAL A 28 -1.61 0.00 3.39
CA VAL A 28 -0.27 0.35 3.89
C VAL A 28 -0.35 1.04 5.25
N ALA A 29 -1.32 1.93 5.46
CA ALA A 29 -1.53 2.60 6.74
C ALA A 29 -1.87 1.60 7.86
N GLN A 30 -2.72 0.61 7.57
CA GLN A 30 -3.05 -0.48 8.51
C GLN A 30 -1.82 -1.33 8.85
N ALA A 31 -1.03 -1.72 7.85
CA ALA A 31 0.21 -2.46 8.07
C ALA A 31 1.23 -1.65 8.91
N GLY A 32 1.28 -0.33 8.73
CA GLY A 32 2.13 0.55 9.53
C GLY A 32 1.75 0.57 11.02
N ALA A 33 0.46 0.53 11.34
CA ALA A 33 -0.01 0.45 12.73
C ALA A 33 0.41 -0.87 13.41
N GLU A 34 0.33 -1.99 12.68
CA GLU A 34 0.81 -3.31 13.12
C GLU A 34 2.33 -3.35 13.29
N LEU A 35 3.08 -2.69 12.40
CA LEU A 35 4.53 -2.56 12.52
C LEU A 35 4.93 -1.88 13.83
N VAL A 36 4.25 -0.80 14.21
CA VAL A 36 4.51 -0.11 15.49
C VAL A 36 4.33 -1.05 16.67
N HIS A 37 3.28 -1.89 16.66
CA HIS A 37 3.07 -2.89 17.70
C HIS A 37 4.22 -3.92 17.73
N ALA A 38 4.60 -4.47 16.57
CA ALA A 38 5.70 -5.42 16.48
C ALA A 38 7.04 -4.84 16.97
N LEU A 39 7.28 -3.54 16.74
CA LEU A 39 8.46 -2.84 17.26
C LEU A 39 8.43 -2.75 18.79
N THR A 40 7.27 -2.44 19.39
CA THR A 40 7.14 -2.38 20.85
C THR A 40 7.27 -3.75 21.53
N GLU A 41 6.95 -4.83 20.84
CA GLU A 41 7.10 -6.22 21.32
C GLU A 41 8.50 -6.81 21.11
N GLY A 42 9.46 -6.05 20.57
CA GLY A 42 10.81 -6.54 20.25
C GLY A 42 10.87 -7.44 19.01
N LYS A 43 9.78 -7.57 18.25
CA LYS A 43 9.66 -8.39 17.03
C LYS A 43 9.96 -7.58 15.76
N MET A 44 11.01 -6.77 15.80
CA MET A 44 11.33 -5.80 14.74
C MET A 44 11.49 -6.44 13.35
N VAL A 45 12.27 -7.51 13.21
CA VAL A 45 12.54 -8.14 11.92
C VAL A 45 11.26 -8.72 11.30
N ALA A 46 10.43 -9.38 12.11
CA ALA A 46 9.16 -9.95 11.66
C ALA A 46 8.15 -8.86 11.28
N GLY A 47 8.07 -7.77 12.06
CA GLY A 47 7.22 -6.62 11.75
C GLY A 47 7.61 -5.95 10.43
N ILE A 48 8.90 -5.68 10.22
CA ILE A 48 9.41 -5.05 8.99
C ILE A 48 9.15 -5.96 7.78
N ALA A 49 9.40 -7.27 7.89
CA ALA A 49 9.14 -8.21 6.81
C ALA A 49 7.66 -8.23 6.41
N SER A 50 6.75 -8.29 7.39
CA SER A 50 5.29 -8.25 7.17
C SER A 50 4.85 -6.94 6.50
N TYR A 51 5.34 -5.80 6.99
CA TYR A 51 5.05 -4.49 6.41
C TYR A 51 5.52 -4.40 4.94
N LEU A 52 6.72 -4.89 4.64
CA LEU A 52 7.27 -4.88 3.29
C LEU A 52 6.45 -5.72 2.30
N THR A 53 5.87 -6.84 2.73
CA THR A 53 4.97 -7.64 1.90
C THR A 53 3.75 -6.82 1.48
N VAL A 54 3.09 -6.14 2.43
CA VAL A 54 1.93 -5.29 2.14
C VAL A 54 2.30 -4.09 1.27
N PHE A 55 3.41 -3.40 1.59
CA PHE A 55 3.88 -2.23 0.83
C PHE A 55 4.25 -2.59 -0.61
N SER A 56 4.80 -3.79 -0.84
CA SER A 56 5.15 -4.26 -2.18
C SER A 56 3.94 -4.70 -2.99
N GLY A 57 2.75 -4.81 -2.36
CA GLY A 57 1.53 -5.30 -3.00
C GLY A 57 1.63 -6.76 -3.46
N ILE A 58 2.49 -7.56 -2.79
CA ILE A 58 2.73 -9.00 -3.07
C ILE A 58 1.83 -9.84 -2.17
#